data_AF-A0A940YVA8-F1
#
_entry.id   AF-A0A940YVA8-F1
#
_cell.length_a   1.000
_cell.length_b   1.000
_cell.length_c   1.000
_cell.angle_alpha   90.00
_cell.angle_beta   90.00
_cell.angle_gamma   90.00
#
_symmetry.space_group_name_H-M   'P 1'
#
loop_
_entity.id
_entity.type
_entity.pdbx_description
1 polymer ?
#
loop_
_entity_poly.entity_id
_entity_poly.type
_entity_poly.pdbx_seq_one_letter_code
_entity_poly.pdbx_strand_id
1 'polypeptide(L)'
;MKRGTLVYDPQTRKVGEFQARLGPYALLRPVGGGREWEADPARIRAATPEERLSAGVRAANERSTGRRVFRYVPYSIVQDASAQPEYEARCVSGDDEDCGARSGPCTHPTEVEEWQRRHTQETRHTRYRRSFADYAVLERQQ
;
A
#
# COMPACT_ATOMS: atom_id res chain seq x y z
N MET A 1 28.59 -33.67 -11.63
CA MET A 1 28.08 -32.29 -11.83
C MET A 1 29.27 -31.34 -11.87
N LYS A 2 29.18 -30.25 -12.63
CA LYS A 2 30.23 -29.22 -12.70
C LYS A 2 29.96 -28.14 -11.65
N ARG A 3 31.01 -27.54 -11.10
CA ARG A 3 30.90 -26.33 -10.27
C ARG A 3 30.09 -25.25 -11.00
N GLY A 4 29.18 -24.57 -10.30
CA GLY A 4 28.27 -23.59 -10.92
C GLY A 4 26.92 -24.15 -11.36
N THR A 5 26.73 -25.47 -11.30
CA THR A 5 25.43 -26.09 -11.67
C THR A 5 24.41 -25.86 -10.56
N LEU A 6 23.24 -25.30 -10.90
CA LEU A 6 22.11 -25.24 -9.96
C LEU A 6 21.45 -26.61 -9.81
N VAL A 7 21.43 -27.10 -8.58
CA VAL A 7 20.90 -28.40 -8.20
C VAL A 7 19.80 -28.23 -7.16
N TYR A 8 18.79 -29.09 -7.26
CA TYR A 8 17.74 -29.22 -6.26
C TYR A 8 18.11 -30.35 -5.30
N ASP A 9 18.04 -30.06 -4.02
CA ASP A 9 18.20 -31.03 -2.94
C ASP A 9 16.80 -31.36 -2.36
N PRO A 10 16.28 -32.57 -2.60
CA PRO A 10 14.98 -32.98 -2.07
C PRO A 10 14.91 -33.05 -0.54
N GLN A 11 16.03 -33.22 0.16
CA GLN A 11 16.03 -33.32 1.63
C GLN A 11 15.76 -31.98 2.29
N THR A 12 16.40 -30.92 1.77
CA THR A 12 16.20 -29.56 2.27
C THR A 12 15.09 -28.80 1.51
N ARG A 13 14.63 -29.36 0.39
CA ARG A 13 13.69 -28.75 -0.57
C ARG A 13 14.18 -27.38 -1.05
N LYS A 14 15.49 -27.25 -1.28
CA LYS A 14 16.15 -26.01 -1.69
C LYS A 14 16.94 -26.20 -2.96
N VAL A 15 17.17 -25.09 -3.66
CA VAL A 15 18.08 -25.03 -4.80
C VAL A 15 19.38 -24.37 -4.36
N GLY A 16 20.50 -24.99 -4.73
CA GLY A 16 21.84 -24.46 -4.49
C GLY A 16 22.75 -24.61 -5.69
N GLU A 17 23.79 -23.80 -5.75
CA GLU A 17 24.91 -23.95 -6.67
C GLU A 17 25.86 -25.03 -6.15
N PHE A 18 26.13 -26.04 -6.97
CA PHE A 18 27.12 -27.05 -6.67
C PHE A 18 28.51 -26.43 -6.66
N GLN A 19 29.21 -26.50 -5.52
CA GLN A 19 30.53 -25.92 -5.34
C GLN A 19 31.62 -26.96 -5.60
N ALA A 20 31.58 -28.07 -4.87
CA ALA A 20 32.56 -29.14 -4.94
C ALA A 20 31.99 -30.43 -4.35
N ARG A 21 32.68 -31.55 -4.60
CA ARG A 21 32.48 -32.80 -3.89
C ARG A 21 33.53 -32.90 -2.77
N LEU A 22 33.08 -33.09 -1.54
CA LEU A 22 33.92 -33.24 -0.35
C LEU A 22 33.69 -34.65 0.22
N GLY A 23 34.53 -35.59 -0.20
CA GLY A 23 34.39 -37.01 0.16
C GLY A 23 33.00 -37.57 -0.25
N PRO A 24 32.20 -38.10 0.70
CA PRO A 24 30.88 -38.63 0.39
C PRO A 24 29.83 -37.54 0.15
N TYR A 25 30.11 -36.27 0.44
CA TYR A 25 29.13 -35.18 0.37
C TYR A 25 29.34 -34.24 -0.82
N ALA A 26 28.28 -33.59 -1.25
CA ALA A 26 28.30 -32.45 -2.15
C ALA A 26 28.12 -31.15 -1.34
N LEU A 27 28.99 -30.17 -1.56
CA LEU A 27 28.85 -28.84 -0.96
C LEU A 27 28.02 -27.94 -1.88
N LEU A 28 26.92 -27.41 -1.35
CA LEU A 28 26.00 -26.52 -2.05
C LEU A 28 25.95 -25.13 -1.44
N ARG A 29 25.86 -24.11 -2.29
CA ARG A 29 25.68 -22.71 -1.87
C ARG A 29 24.27 -22.23 -2.23
N PRO A 30 23.54 -21.53 -1.33
CA PRO A 30 22.20 -21.04 -1.67
C PRO A 30 22.23 -19.99 -2.77
N VAL A 31 21.21 -20.01 -3.63
CA VAL A 31 20.99 -18.93 -4.61
C VAL A 31 20.76 -17.63 -3.84
N GLY A 32 21.55 -16.59 -4.13
CA GLY A 32 21.51 -15.31 -3.42
C GLY A 32 22.46 -15.16 -2.23
N GLY A 33 23.24 -16.19 -1.90
CA GLY A 33 24.17 -16.19 -0.77
C GLY A 33 23.56 -16.75 0.52
N GLY A 34 24.36 -16.78 1.59
CA GLY A 34 23.97 -17.40 2.86
C GLY A 34 24.79 -18.65 3.18
N ARG A 35 24.36 -19.40 4.20
CA ARG A 35 25.11 -20.55 4.72
C ARG A 35 25.08 -21.73 3.75
N GLU A 36 26.28 -22.14 3.32
CA GLU A 36 26.48 -23.35 2.53
C GLU A 36 26.05 -24.60 3.31
N TRP A 37 25.65 -25.65 2.61
CA TRP A 37 25.24 -26.90 3.24
C TRP A 37 25.75 -28.12 2.47
N GLU A 38 25.89 -29.22 3.20
CA GLU A 38 26.26 -30.52 2.68
C GLU A 38 25.00 -31.28 2.25
N ALA A 39 25.05 -31.93 1.09
CA ALA A 39 23.98 -32.75 0.54
C ALA A 39 24.51 -34.10 0.05
N ASP A 40 23.64 -35.11 0.04
CA ASP A 40 23.95 -36.41 -0.53
C ASP A 40 24.03 -36.31 -2.08
N PRO A 41 25.21 -36.54 -2.70
CA PRO A 41 25.37 -36.44 -4.14
C PRO A 41 24.51 -37.43 -4.93
N ALA A 42 24.03 -38.52 -4.31
CA ALA A 42 23.15 -39.49 -4.95
C ALA A 42 21.67 -39.01 -4.99
N ARG A 43 21.31 -38.04 -4.15
CA ARG A 43 19.92 -37.52 -4.04
C ARG A 43 19.70 -36.20 -4.74
N ILE A 44 20.75 -35.40 -4.88
CA ILE A 44 20.67 -34.12 -5.58
C ILE A 44 20.49 -34.34 -7.09
N ARG A 45 19.68 -33.49 -7.72
CA ARG A 45 19.46 -33.51 -9.17
C ARG A 45 19.58 -32.12 -9.77
N ALA A 46 19.70 -32.02 -11.08
CA ALA A 46 19.61 -30.73 -11.74
C ALA A 46 18.28 -30.03 -11.38
N ALA A 47 18.35 -28.75 -11.02
CA ALA A 47 17.15 -27.96 -10.77
C ALA A 47 16.42 -27.72 -12.10
N THR A 48 15.10 -27.88 -12.08
CA THR A 48 14.21 -27.53 -13.21
C THR A 48 14.21 -26.01 -13.44
N PRO A 49 13.76 -25.53 -14.61
CA PRO A 49 13.65 -24.09 -14.87
C PRO A 49 12.80 -23.35 -13.81
N GLU A 50 11.68 -23.94 -13.38
CA GLU A 50 10.81 -23.37 -12.36
C GLU A 50 11.51 -23.25 -11.00
N GLU A 51 12.19 -24.31 -10.56
CA GLU A 51 12.94 -24.30 -9.30
C GLU A 51 14.05 -23.25 -9.30
N ARG A 52 14.73 -23.06 -10.44
CA ARG A 52 15.75 -22.02 -10.61
C ARG A 52 15.14 -20.62 -10.52
N LEU A 53 14.01 -20.39 -11.21
CA LEU A 53 13.30 -19.12 -11.17
C LEU A 53 12.80 -18.80 -9.77
N SER A 54 12.15 -19.76 -9.10
CA SER A 54 11.64 -19.61 -7.74
C SER A 54 12.78 -19.30 -6.75
N ALA A 55 13.92 -19.99 -6.85
CA ALA A 55 15.08 -19.70 -6.02
C ALA A 55 15.66 -18.31 -6.27
N GLY A 56 15.71 -17.86 -7.53
CA GLY A 56 16.15 -16.52 -7.90
C GLY A 56 15.23 -15.41 -7.37
N VAL A 57 13.91 -15.59 -7.51
CA VAL A 57 12.89 -14.66 -6.98
C VAL A 57 12.96 -14.61 -5.45
N ARG A 58 13.04 -15.76 -4.79
CA ARG A 58 13.20 -15.84 -3.34
C ARG A 58 14.44 -15.09 -2.88
N ALA A 59 15.57 -15.31 -3.53
CA ALA A 59 16.82 -14.62 -3.23
C ALA A 59 16.72 -13.10 -3.43
N ALA A 60 16.04 -12.65 -4.49
CA ALA A 60 15.80 -11.23 -4.74
C ALA A 60 14.90 -10.61 -3.66
N ASN A 61 13.82 -11.31 -3.28
CA ASN A 61 12.92 -10.88 -2.22
C ASN A 61 13.65 -10.79 -0.87
N GLU A 62 14.41 -11.82 -0.48
CA GLU A 62 15.19 -11.84 0.76
C GLU A 62 16.19 -10.68 0.83
N ARG A 63 16.85 -10.32 -0.29
CA ARG A 63 17.72 -9.13 -0.37
C ARG A 63 16.95 -7.81 -0.29
N SER A 64 15.79 -7.73 -0.94
CA SER A 64 15.03 -6.48 -1.06
C SER A 64 14.29 -6.12 0.22
N THR A 65 13.64 -7.08 0.89
CA THR A 65 12.72 -6.75 1.97
C THR A 65 13.45 -6.62 3.32
N GLY A 66 14.61 -7.26 3.48
CA GLY A 66 15.06 -7.70 4.80
C GLY A 66 13.94 -8.50 5.49
N ARG A 67 14.14 -8.99 6.71
CA ARG A 67 13.02 -9.57 7.47
C ARG A 67 12.22 -8.45 8.14
N ARG A 68 11.56 -7.59 7.36
CA ARG A 68 10.66 -6.56 7.88
C ARG A 68 9.29 -7.17 8.12
N VAL A 69 8.92 -7.30 9.40
CA VAL A 69 7.58 -7.71 9.81
C VAL A 69 6.71 -6.45 9.87
N PHE A 70 5.85 -6.24 8.89
CA PHE A 70 4.82 -5.21 8.96
C PHE A 70 3.66 -5.75 9.81
N ARG A 71 3.39 -5.12 10.95
CA ARG A 71 2.21 -5.41 11.77
C ARG A 71 1.07 -4.51 11.29
N TYR A 72 0.01 -5.12 10.77
CA TYR A 72 -1.23 -4.40 10.52
C TYR A 72 -1.82 -3.91 11.86
N VAL A 73 -2.12 -2.61 11.94
CA VAL A 73 -2.82 -2.00 13.07
C VAL A 73 -4.11 -1.40 12.52
N PRO A 74 -5.28 -1.91 12.93
CA PRO A 74 -6.55 -1.37 12.44
C PRO A 74 -6.84 0.01 13.06
N TYR A 75 -7.28 0.93 12.22
CA TYR A 75 -7.75 2.25 12.61
C TYR A 75 -9.20 2.46 12.16
N SER A 76 -9.95 3.26 12.92
CA SER A 76 -11.25 3.80 12.57
C SER A 76 -11.14 5.30 12.36
N ILE A 77 -11.81 5.82 11.34
CA ILE A 77 -11.93 7.26 11.10
C ILE A 77 -13.15 7.74 11.89
N VAL A 78 -12.94 8.69 12.81
CA VAL A 78 -14.01 9.29 13.62
C VAL A 78 -13.95 10.82 13.54
N GLN A 79 -15.08 11.49 13.75
CA GLN A 79 -15.12 12.95 13.75
C GLN A 79 -14.31 13.52 14.92
N ASP A 80 -13.52 14.56 14.64
CA ASP A 80 -12.74 15.29 15.63
C ASP A 80 -13.66 16.22 16.42
N ALA A 81 -13.91 15.88 17.69
CA ALA A 81 -14.73 16.69 18.59
C ALA A 81 -14.08 18.02 19.01
N SER A 82 -12.78 18.20 18.74
CA SER A 82 -12.06 19.44 19.08
C SER A 82 -12.15 20.52 18.00
N ALA A 83 -12.62 20.18 16.81
CA ALA A 83 -12.70 21.09 15.67
C ALA A 83 -14.15 21.26 15.21
N GLN A 84 -14.54 22.51 14.99
CA GLN A 84 -15.89 22.83 14.53
C GLN A 84 -16.02 22.59 13.02
N PRO A 85 -17.16 22.06 12.54
CA PRO A 85 -17.39 21.94 11.11
C PRO A 85 -17.54 23.30 10.42
N GLU A 86 -17.17 23.34 9.15
CA GLU A 86 -17.31 24.50 8.27
C GLU A 86 -18.40 24.25 7.22
N TYR A 87 -19.20 25.27 6.98
CA TYR A 87 -20.26 25.28 5.98
C TYR A 87 -20.01 26.42 5.00
N GLU A 88 -20.17 26.19 3.70
CA GLU A 88 -20.10 27.26 2.69
C GLU A 88 -21.14 26.98 1.59
N ALA A 89 -21.64 28.05 0.97
CA ALA A 89 -22.34 27.94 -0.30
C ALA A 89 -21.75 28.86 -1.37
N ARG A 90 -21.84 28.39 -2.61
CA ARG A 90 -21.55 29.13 -3.83
C ARG A 90 -22.80 29.19 -4.70
N CYS A 91 -23.16 30.38 -5.17
CA CYS A 91 -24.17 30.56 -6.21
C CYS A 91 -23.65 29.99 -7.53
N VAL A 92 -24.40 29.05 -8.10
CA VAL A 92 -24.11 28.41 -9.40
C VAL A 92 -25.28 28.62 -10.37
N SER A 93 -26.01 29.71 -10.16
CA SER A 93 -27.02 30.20 -11.10
C SER A 93 -26.34 31.06 -12.16
N GLY A 94 -26.93 31.12 -13.34
CA GLY A 94 -26.37 31.78 -14.52
C GLY A 94 -26.47 30.83 -15.71
N ASP A 95 -26.81 31.39 -16.88
CA ASP A 95 -27.09 30.57 -18.07
C ASP A 95 -25.80 30.20 -18.82
N ASP A 96 -24.86 31.16 -18.95
CA ASP A 96 -23.56 30.96 -19.61
C ASP A 96 -22.39 30.84 -18.60
N GLU A 97 -22.40 31.65 -17.55
CA GLU A 97 -21.40 31.61 -16.47
C GLU A 97 -22.08 31.62 -15.10
N ASP A 98 -21.56 30.80 -14.18
CA ASP A 98 -21.98 30.83 -12.78
C ASP A 98 -21.76 32.23 -12.18
N CYS A 99 -22.80 32.80 -11.57
CA CYS A 99 -22.73 34.01 -10.75
C CYS A 99 -21.57 33.98 -9.75
N GLY A 100 -21.26 32.81 -9.18
CA GLY A 100 -20.03 32.57 -8.46
C GLY A 100 -19.93 33.20 -7.07
N ALA A 101 -20.90 34.03 -6.66
CA ALA A 101 -20.99 34.62 -5.33
C ALA A 101 -20.94 33.55 -4.23
N ARG A 102 -20.32 33.85 -3.09
CA ARG A 102 -20.10 32.90 -2.00
C ARG A 102 -20.56 33.45 -0.65
N SER A 103 -21.02 32.56 0.23
CA SER A 103 -21.28 32.90 1.64
C SER A 103 -19.99 33.17 2.42
N GLY A 104 -18.88 32.57 1.97
CA GLY A 104 -17.70 32.37 2.82
C GLY A 104 -17.92 31.22 3.81
N PRO A 105 -16.88 30.84 4.57
CA PRO A 105 -16.98 29.83 5.62
C PRO A 105 -17.89 30.31 6.76
N CYS A 106 -18.82 29.45 7.14
CA CYS A 106 -19.81 29.64 8.21
C CYS A 106 -19.67 28.52 9.24
N THR A 107 -19.95 28.84 10.50
CA THR A 107 -19.88 27.85 11.60
C THR A 107 -21.18 27.07 11.78
N HIS A 108 -22.27 27.57 11.20
CA HIS A 108 -23.58 26.96 11.29
C HIS A 108 -24.31 26.97 9.93
N PRO A 109 -25.06 25.91 9.58
CA PRO A 109 -25.76 25.83 8.29
C PRO A 109 -26.81 26.93 8.10
N THR A 110 -27.37 27.48 9.17
CA THR A 110 -28.37 28.55 9.13
C THR A 110 -27.80 29.85 8.57
N GLU A 111 -26.53 30.17 8.83
CA GLU A 111 -25.86 31.36 8.29
C GLU A 111 -25.76 31.28 6.76
N VAL A 112 -25.45 30.08 6.24
CA VAL A 112 -25.43 29.80 4.80
C VAL A 112 -26.81 29.98 4.19
N GLU A 113 -27.87 29.51 4.86
CA GLU A 113 -29.25 29.64 4.38
C GLU A 113 -29.74 31.09 4.38
N GLU A 114 -29.36 31.88 5.40
CA GLU A 114 -29.63 33.32 5.44
C GLU A 114 -28.94 34.06 4.30
N TRP A 115 -27.67 33.72 4.01
CA TRP A 115 -26.96 34.25 2.85
C TRP A 115 -27.67 33.89 1.53
N GLN A 116 -28.08 32.63 1.35
CA GLN A 116 -28.83 32.19 0.15
C GLN A 116 -30.16 32.92 -0.01
N ARG A 117 -30.92 33.10 1.08
CA ARG A 117 -32.20 33.83 1.07
C ARG A 117 -32.00 35.27 0.61
N ARG A 118 -31.03 35.99 1.18
CA ARG A 118 -30.69 37.36 0.80
C ARG A 118 -30.21 37.46 -0.66
N HIS A 119 -29.29 36.58 -1.07
CA HIS A 119 -28.77 36.56 -2.45
C HIS A 119 -29.89 36.29 -3.47
N THR A 120 -30.81 35.38 -3.17
CA THR A 120 -31.98 35.08 -4.01
C THR A 120 -32.90 36.30 -4.14
N GLN A 121 -33.12 37.03 -3.04
CA GLN A 121 -33.97 38.23 -3.06
C GLN A 121 -33.38 39.33 -3.95
N GLU A 122 -32.06 39.50 -3.90
CA GLU A 122 -31.34 40.54 -4.64
C GLU A 122 -31.16 40.18 -6.14
N THR A 123 -30.87 38.93 -6.44
CA THR A 123 -30.42 38.51 -7.78
C THR A 123 -31.41 37.61 -8.53
N ARG A 124 -32.44 37.10 -7.85
CA ARG A 124 -33.37 36.06 -8.35
C ARG A 124 -32.69 34.73 -8.71
N HIS A 125 -31.41 34.56 -8.40
CA HIS A 125 -30.71 33.28 -8.51
C HIS A 125 -31.27 32.26 -7.51
N THR A 126 -31.51 31.05 -7.98
CA THR A 126 -32.17 29.98 -7.18
C THR A 126 -31.35 28.70 -7.05
N ARG A 127 -30.20 28.60 -7.74
CA ARG A 127 -29.32 27.43 -7.75
C ARG A 127 -28.03 27.69 -6.98
N TYR A 128 -27.74 26.82 -6.02
CA TYR A 128 -26.60 26.92 -5.10
C TYR A 128 -25.89 25.56 -4.94
N ARG A 129 -24.55 25.58 -4.87
CA ARG A 129 -23.73 24.46 -4.41
C ARG A 129 -23.38 24.69 -2.94
N ARG A 130 -23.60 23.70 -2.08
CA ARG A 130 -23.19 23.73 -0.67
C ARG A 130 -21.99 22.80 -0.45
N SER A 131 -21.09 23.20 0.42
CA SER A 131 -20.02 22.37 0.97
C SER A 131 -20.14 22.31 2.49
N PHE A 132 -19.84 21.13 3.02
CA PHE A 132 -19.69 20.85 4.44
C PHE A 132 -18.34 20.17 4.61
N ALA A 133 -17.54 20.67 5.53
CA ALA A 133 -16.26 20.10 5.90
C ALA A 133 -16.23 19.88 7.40
N ASP A 134 -16.06 18.63 7.81
CA ASP A 134 -15.72 18.27 9.17
C ASP A 134 -14.26 17.83 9.26
N TYR A 135 -13.78 17.72 10.48
CA TYR A 135 -12.44 17.23 10.78
C TYR A 135 -12.55 15.80 11.32
N ALA A 136 -11.59 14.95 10.98
CA ALA A 136 -11.58 13.56 11.40
C ALA A 136 -10.21 13.14 11.93
N VAL A 137 -10.21 12.26 12.93
CA VAL A 137 -9.03 11.63 13.51
C VAL A 137 -9.06 10.12 13.26
N LEU A 138 -7.85 9.51 13.17
CA LEU A 138 -7.70 8.07 13.09
C LEU A 138 -7.46 7.50 14.49
N GLU A 139 -8.45 6.81 15.03
CA GLU A 139 -8.35 6.12 16.31
C GLU A 139 -8.01 4.64 16.09
N ARG A 140 -7.17 4.08 16.96
CA ARG A 140 -6.88 2.64 16.90
C ARG A 140 -8.11 1.87 17.35
N GLN A 141 -8.51 0.86 16.57
CA GLN A 141 -9.56 -0.06 17.01
C GLN A 141 -9.07 -0.82 18.25
N GLN A 142 -9.85 -0.77 19.34
CA GLN A 142 -9.58 -1.50 20.58
C GLN A 142 -9.91 -2.98 20.43
#